data_AF-A0A0F9BZY0-F1
#
_entry.id   AF-A0A0F9BZY0-F1
#
_cell.length_a   1.000
_cell.length_b   1.000
_cell.length_c   1.000
_cell.angle_alpha   90.00
_cell.angle_beta   90.00
_cell.angle_gamma   90.00
#
_symmetry.space_group_name_H-M   'P 1'
#
loop_
_entity.id
_entity.type
_entity.pdbx_description
1 polymer ?
#
loop_
_entity_poly.entity_id
_entity_poly.type
_entity_poly.pdbx_seq_one_letter_code
_entity_poly.pdbx_strand_id
1 'polypeptide(L)'
;MNRNETTWFGIRLTQKQATNLFVLSIVGVFITFFVVIQMFMPLIYMFTSPYGGIGYLWQSLLMMAPYYIAFLVGLILSIYSLIRSRKIARSYSGLMSTNSFKSKITMFCPNCGNQRSEEEKFCKQCGQEVK
;
A
#
# COMPACT_ATOMS: atom_id res chain seq x y z
N MET A 1 -19.91 20.18 0.12
CA MET A 1 -19.74 18.71 0.03
C MET A 1 -18.27 18.44 -0.29
N ASN A 2 -17.47 18.08 0.72
CA ASN A 2 -16.01 18.00 0.63
C ASN A 2 -15.60 16.70 -0.08
N ARG A 3 -14.88 16.79 -1.19
CA ARG A 3 -14.80 15.72 -2.22
C ARG A 3 -13.68 14.68 -2.00
N ASN A 4 -13.03 14.67 -0.83
CA ASN A 4 -11.71 14.02 -0.68
C ASN A 4 -11.62 12.91 0.38
N GLU A 5 -12.74 12.44 0.94
CA GLU A 5 -12.70 11.38 1.96
C GLU A 5 -12.90 10.00 1.32
N THR A 6 -11.80 9.34 0.95
CA THR A 6 -11.85 7.95 0.49
C THR A 6 -11.99 7.01 1.68
N THR A 7 -13.21 6.53 1.96
CA THR A 7 -13.53 5.60 3.05
C THR A 7 -13.45 4.13 2.57
N TRP A 8 -12.79 3.25 3.33
CA TRP A 8 -12.76 1.79 3.10
C TRP A 8 -13.72 1.16 4.09
N PHE A 9 -14.82 0.57 3.60
CA PHE A 9 -15.89 0.06 4.46
C PHE A 9 -16.38 1.07 5.52
N GLY A 10 -16.45 2.36 5.15
CA GLY A 10 -16.87 3.42 6.07
C GLY A 10 -15.78 3.92 7.04
N ILE A 11 -14.59 3.31 7.05
CA ILE A 11 -13.47 3.72 7.89
C ILE A 11 -12.58 4.72 7.14
N ARG A 12 -12.23 5.84 7.79
CA ARG A 12 -11.23 6.80 7.27
C ARG A 12 -9.84 6.19 7.42
N LEU A 13 -9.16 5.93 6.31
CA LEU A 13 -7.80 5.41 6.33
C LEU A 13 -6.76 6.51 6.47
N THR A 14 -5.92 6.37 7.48
CA THR A 14 -4.70 7.16 7.66
C THR A 14 -3.54 6.54 6.87
N GLN A 15 -2.52 7.33 6.53
CA GLN A 15 -1.35 6.87 5.77
C GLN A 15 -0.65 5.65 6.40
N LYS A 16 -0.62 5.57 7.74
CA LYS A 16 -0.07 4.41 8.48
C LYS A 16 -0.91 3.13 8.32
N GLN A 17 -2.24 3.26 8.21
CA GLN A 17 -3.13 2.11 8.02
C GLN A 17 -3.03 1.52 6.61
N ALA A 18 -2.70 2.34 5.60
CA ALA A 18 -2.46 1.86 4.24
C ALA A 18 -1.23 0.93 4.15
N THR A 19 -0.15 1.26 4.88
CA THR A 19 1.03 0.40 4.99
C THR A 19 0.72 -0.93 5.67
N ASN A 20 -0.07 -0.92 6.75
CA ASN A 20 -0.46 -2.16 7.44
C ASN A 20 -1.30 -3.08 6.53
N LEU A 21 -2.21 -2.52 5.72
CA LEU A 21 -2.97 -3.29 4.73
C LEU A 21 -2.09 -3.89 3.64
N PHE A 22 -1.06 -3.16 3.20
CA PHE A 22 -0.12 -3.66 2.21
C PHE A 22 0.70 -4.83 2.76
N VAL A 23 1.22 -4.71 3.99
CA VAL A 23 1.94 -5.80 4.67
C VAL A 23 1.02 -7.03 4.83
N LEU A 24 -0.24 -6.81 5.23
CA LEU A 24 -1.22 -7.89 5.34
C LEU A 24 -1.47 -8.60 4.00
N SER A 25 -1.51 -7.86 2.87
CA SER A 25 -1.62 -8.49 1.54
C SER A 25 -0.39 -9.33 1.18
N ILE A 26 0.82 -8.88 1.55
CA ILE A 26 2.06 -9.64 1.30
C ILE A 26 2.05 -10.94 2.09
N VAL A 27 1.73 -10.86 3.38
CA VAL A 27 1.60 -12.05 4.25
C VAL A 27 0.54 -13.01 3.69
N GLY A 28 -0.59 -12.47 3.23
CA GLY A 28 -1.63 -13.25 2.55
C GLY A 28 -1.11 -13.99 1.32
N VAL A 29 -0.28 -13.35 0.49
CA VAL A 29 0.33 -13.99 -0.69
C VAL A 29 1.23 -15.16 -0.28
N PHE A 30 2.07 -15.01 0.75
CA PHE A 30 2.90 -16.11 1.25
C PHE A 30 2.08 -17.28 1.77
N ILE A 31 1.01 -17.01 2.51
CA ILE A 31 0.08 -18.05 2.99
C ILE A 31 -0.56 -18.76 1.80
N THR A 32 -1.05 -18.03 0.80
CA THR A 32 -1.65 -18.65 -0.40
C THR A 32 -0.65 -19.49 -1.18
N PHE A 33 0.62 -19.07 -1.26
CA PHE A 33 1.67 -19.85 -1.89
C PHE A 33 1.93 -21.16 -1.16
N PHE A 34 1.97 -21.15 0.17
CA PHE A 34 2.11 -22.35 0.98
C PHE A 34 0.92 -23.32 0.78
N VAL A 35 -0.31 -22.80 0.71
CA VAL A 35 -1.50 -23.62 0.42
C VAL A 35 -1.40 -24.29 -0.96
N VAL A 36 -0.89 -23.59 -1.97
CA VAL A 36 -0.66 -24.16 -3.32
C VAL A 36 0.38 -25.30 -3.28
N ILE A 37 1.43 -25.18 -2.46
CA ILE A 37 2.39 -26.28 -2.29
C ILE A 37 1.71 -27.51 -1.67
N GLN A 38 0.89 -27.32 -0.63
CA GLN A 38 0.15 -28.41 0.01
C GLN A 38 -0.83 -29.09 -0.94
N MET A 39 -1.41 -28.32 -1.86
CA MET A 39 -2.29 -28.82 -2.92
C MET A 39 -1.56 -29.75 -3.91
N PHE A 40 -0.25 -29.57 -4.09
CA PHE A 40 0.55 -30.38 -5.02
C PHE A 40 0.96 -31.75 -4.44
N MET A 41 1.02 -31.87 -3.10
CA MET A 41 1.40 -33.09 -2.39
C MET A 41 0.58 -34.34 -2.75
N PRO A 42 -0.78 -34.34 -2.71
CA PRO A 42 -1.56 -35.52 -3.07
C PRO A 42 -1.37 -35.93 -4.53
N LEU A 43 -1.04 -34.98 -5.40
CA LEU A 43 -0.75 -35.21 -6.81
C LEU A 43 0.58 -35.99 -6.97
N ILE A 44 1.59 -35.66 -6.16
CA ILE A 44 2.85 -36.43 -6.09
C ILE A 44 2.60 -37.84 -5.50
N TYR A 45 1.76 -37.94 -4.47
CA TYR A 45 1.40 -39.24 -3.87
C TYR A 45 0.66 -40.16 -4.84
N MET A 46 -0.13 -39.61 -5.77
CA MET A 46 -0.79 -40.39 -6.83
C MET A 46 0.23 -41.11 -7.72
N PHE A 47 1.33 -40.44 -8.11
CA PHE A 47 2.34 -41.03 -9.00
C PHE A 47 3.30 -42.00 -8.29
N THR A 48 3.43 -41.89 -6.97
CA THR A 48 4.37 -42.70 -6.19
C THR A 48 3.72 -43.90 -5.50
N SER A 49 2.40 -43.88 -5.30
CA SER A 49 1.69 -44.98 -4.66
C SER A 49 1.22 -46.04 -5.69
N PRO A 50 1.51 -47.33 -5.47
CA PRO A 50 1.03 -48.41 -6.32
C PRO A 50 -0.49 -48.65 -6.25
N TYR A 51 -1.21 -47.93 -5.37
CA TYR A 51 -2.67 -48.07 -5.15
C TYR A 51 -3.48 -46.86 -5.64
N GLY A 52 -2.91 -45.99 -6.48
CA GLY A 52 -3.55 -44.78 -6.99
C GLY A 52 -4.67 -45.04 -8.00
N GLY A 53 -5.89 -45.31 -7.52
CA GLY A 53 -7.11 -45.39 -8.35
C GLY A 53 -7.87 -44.07 -8.46
N ILE A 54 -8.74 -43.93 -9.49
CA ILE A 54 -9.55 -42.73 -9.77
C ILE A 54 -10.47 -42.34 -8.60
N GLY A 55 -10.93 -43.32 -7.81
CA GLY A 55 -11.74 -43.07 -6.61
C GLY A 55 -10.99 -42.29 -5.53
N TYR A 56 -9.68 -42.52 -5.37
CA TYR A 56 -8.85 -41.81 -4.39
C TYR A 56 -8.68 -40.32 -4.75
N LEU A 57 -8.70 -40.00 -6.04
CA LEU A 57 -8.65 -38.62 -6.53
C LEU A 57 -9.90 -37.83 -6.15
N TRP A 58 -11.09 -38.41 -6.36
CA TRP A 58 -12.34 -37.76 -5.99
C TRP A 58 -12.45 -37.51 -4.50
N GLN A 59 -12.06 -38.48 -3.67
CA GLN A 59 -12.07 -38.34 -2.23
C GLN A 59 -11.04 -37.31 -1.74
N SER A 60 -9.84 -37.30 -2.33
CA SER A 60 -8.81 -36.31 -2.03
C SER A 60 -9.23 -34.89 -2.45
N LEU A 61 -9.85 -34.72 -3.62
CA LEU A 61 -10.40 -33.45 -4.10
C LEU A 61 -11.48 -32.91 -3.17
N LEU A 62 -12.39 -33.77 -2.71
CA LEU A 62 -13.46 -33.37 -1.77
C LEU A 62 -12.91 -32.92 -0.41
N MET A 63 -11.91 -33.63 0.14
CA MET A 63 -11.27 -33.20 1.39
C MET A 63 -10.48 -31.89 1.22
N MET A 64 -9.97 -31.62 0.01
CA MET A 64 -9.22 -30.41 -0.30
C MET A 64 -10.11 -29.22 -0.73
N ALA A 65 -11.37 -29.46 -1.12
CA ALA A 65 -12.35 -28.43 -1.53
C ALA A 65 -12.39 -27.17 -0.63
N PRO A 66 -12.44 -27.27 0.72
CA PRO A 66 -12.45 -26.07 1.56
C PRO A 66 -11.16 -25.24 1.45
N TYR A 67 -10.01 -25.87 1.22
CA TYR A 67 -8.74 -25.15 1.02
C TYR A 67 -8.73 -24.37 -0.30
N TYR A 68 -9.33 -24.92 -1.36
CA TYR A 68 -9.51 -24.20 -2.62
C TYR A 68 -10.42 -22.98 -2.46
N ILE A 69 -11.51 -23.12 -1.72
CA ILE A 69 -12.42 -21.99 -1.44
C ILE A 69 -11.68 -20.90 -0.65
N ALA A 70 -10.96 -21.28 0.41
CA ALA A 70 -10.16 -20.35 1.20
C ALA A 70 -9.06 -19.67 0.36
N PHE A 71 -8.43 -20.41 -0.56
CA PHE A 71 -7.45 -19.87 -1.50
C PHE A 71 -8.06 -18.83 -2.44
N LEU A 72 -9.21 -19.11 -3.04
CA LEU A 72 -9.92 -18.16 -3.91
C LEU A 72 -10.31 -16.89 -3.15
N VAL A 73 -10.85 -17.02 -1.93
CA VAL A 73 -11.20 -15.88 -1.08
C VAL A 73 -9.94 -15.06 -0.74
N GLY A 74 -8.84 -15.73 -0.36
CA GLY A 74 -7.56 -15.08 -0.06
C GLY A 74 -6.99 -14.33 -1.24
N LEU A 75 -7.04 -14.91 -2.45
CA LEU A 75 -6.63 -14.24 -3.69
C LEU A 75 -7.49 -13.02 -4.00
N ILE A 76 -8.82 -13.13 -3.87
CA ILE A 76 -9.73 -12.01 -4.09
C ILE A 76 -9.41 -10.87 -3.13
N LEU A 77 -9.21 -11.16 -1.84
CA LEU A 77 -8.87 -10.16 -0.82
C LEU A 77 -7.49 -9.54 -1.06
N SER A 78 -6.49 -10.34 -1.44
CA SER A 78 -5.14 -9.90 -1.79
C SER A 78 -5.16 -8.93 -2.98
N ILE A 79 -5.77 -9.35 -4.09
CA ILE A 79 -5.89 -8.55 -5.31
C ILE A 79 -6.67 -7.27 -5.03
N TYR A 80 -7.78 -7.36 -4.31
CA TYR A 80 -8.57 -6.19 -3.92
C TYR A 80 -7.76 -5.19 -3.08
N SER A 81 -6.98 -5.69 -2.12
CA SER A 81 -6.13 -4.87 -1.26
C SER A 81 -5.02 -4.17 -2.06
N LEU A 82 -4.42 -4.85 -3.04
CA LEU A 82 -3.38 -4.31 -3.92
C LEU A 82 -3.92 -3.25 -4.89
N ILE A 83 -5.06 -3.50 -5.55
CA ILE A 83 -5.67 -2.54 -6.48
C ILE A 83 -5.99 -1.23 -5.73
N ARG A 84 -6.52 -1.35 -4.52
CA ARG A 84 -6.93 -0.21 -3.73
C ARG A 84 -5.76 0.57 -3.13
N SER A 85 -4.73 -0.13 -2.63
CA SER A 85 -3.51 0.53 -2.14
C SER A 85 -2.82 1.32 -3.26
N ARG A 86 -2.78 0.79 -4.49
CA ARG A 86 -2.22 1.48 -5.66
C ARG A 86 -2.98 2.76 -6.03
N LYS A 87 -4.31 2.76 -5.92
CA LYS A 87 -5.13 3.95 -6.17
C LYS A 87 -4.84 5.07 -5.15
N ILE A 88 -4.62 4.69 -3.90
CA ILE A 88 -4.28 5.62 -2.82
C ILE A 88 -2.86 6.18 -2.99
N ALA A 89 -1.88 5.34 -3.30
CA ALA A 89 -0.50 5.78 -3.52
C ALA A 89 -0.37 6.84 -4.63
N ARG A 90 -1.12 6.67 -5.74
CA ARG A 90 -1.20 7.68 -6.82
C ARG A 90 -1.79 9.02 -6.38
N SER A 91 -2.72 9.02 -5.42
CA SER A 91 -3.32 10.25 -4.90
C SER A 91 -2.34 11.04 -4.04
N TYR A 92 -1.47 10.36 -3.28
CA TYR A 92 -0.49 11.01 -2.42
C TYR A 92 0.72 11.53 -3.20
N SER A 93 1.18 10.84 -4.25
CA SER A 93 2.29 11.32 -5.08
C SER A 93 2.02 12.68 -5.74
N GLY A 94 0.77 12.95 -6.11
CA GLY A 94 0.38 14.26 -6.65
C GLY A 94 0.40 15.39 -5.61
N LEU A 95 0.15 15.08 -4.33
CA LEU A 95 0.08 16.06 -3.25
C LEU A 95 1.45 16.30 -2.59
N MET A 96 2.38 15.35 -2.69
CA MET A 96 3.75 15.50 -2.21
C MET A 96 4.59 16.43 -3.10
N SER A 97 4.28 16.50 -4.41
CA SER A 97 4.99 17.37 -5.36
C SER A 97 4.71 18.86 -5.16
N THR A 98 3.58 19.25 -4.56
CA THR A 98 3.22 20.67 -4.40
C THR A 98 3.77 21.29 -3.12
N ASN A 99 4.12 20.49 -2.11
CA ASN A 99 4.63 20.99 -0.83
C ASN A 99 6.17 21.08 -0.75
N SER A 100 6.91 20.52 -1.72
CA SER A 100 8.38 20.46 -1.67
C SER A 100 9.10 21.68 -2.27
N PHE A 101 8.39 22.68 -2.81
CA PHE A 101 9.04 23.84 -3.46
C PHE A 101 8.80 25.19 -2.79
N LYS A 102 8.20 25.24 -1.59
CA LYS A 102 8.32 26.44 -0.75
C LYS A 102 9.54 26.33 0.15
N SER A 103 10.71 26.15 -0.48
CA SER A 103 11.98 26.48 0.15
C SER A 103 11.93 27.98 0.41
N LYS A 104 11.63 28.36 1.65
CA LYS A 104 11.74 29.73 2.12
C LYS A 104 13.22 30.09 1.99
N ILE A 105 13.60 30.72 0.88
CA ILE A 105 14.93 31.29 0.71
C ILE A 105 15.02 32.36 1.80
N THR A 106 15.77 32.04 2.85
CA THR A 106 15.99 32.98 3.95
C THR A 106 17.15 33.85 3.54
N MET A 107 16.84 35.07 3.13
CA MET A 107 17.85 36.08 2.84
C MET A 107 18.17 36.84 4.11
N PHE A 108 19.39 37.35 4.23
CA PHE A 108 19.78 38.24 5.31
C PHE A 108 19.87 39.67 4.79
N CYS A 109 19.48 40.64 5.62
CA CYS A 109 19.63 42.05 5.28
C CYS A 109 21.12 42.43 5.29
N PRO A 110 21.65 43.07 4.23
CA PRO A 110 23.06 43.46 4.17
C PRO A 110 23.43 44.56 5.18
N ASN A 111 22.45 45.31 5.71
CA ASN A 111 22.71 46.38 6.68
C ASN A 111 22.70 45.89 8.14
N CYS A 112 21.67 45.11 8.54
CA CYS A 112 21.50 44.72 9.94
C CYS A 112 21.72 43.22 10.22
N GLY A 113 21.95 42.41 9.19
CA GLY A 113 22.13 40.96 9.33
C GLY A 113 20.87 40.18 9.72
N ASN A 114 19.72 40.84 9.87
CA ASN A 114 18.48 40.15 10.23
C ASN A 114 17.89 39.36 9.07
N GLN A 115 17.24 38.24 9.41
CA GLN A 115 16.59 37.34 8.47
C GLN A 115 15.35 38.01 7.85
N ARG A 116 15.25 38.00 6.52
CA ARG A 116 14.14 38.52 5.72
C ARG A 116 13.55 37.46 4.80
N SER A 117 12.28 37.64 4.44
CA SER A 117 11.65 36.89 3.35
C SER A 117 11.96 37.56 2.01
N GLU A 118 12.10 36.78 0.94
CA GLU A 118 12.36 37.29 -0.43
C GLU A 118 11.26 38.24 -0.94
N GLU A 119 10.04 38.10 -0.41
CA GLU A 119 8.89 38.93 -0.78
C GLU A 119 8.89 40.33 -0.09
N GLU A 120 9.82 40.60 0.83
CA GLU A 120 9.87 41.84 1.60
C GLU A 120 10.80 42.89 0.96
N LYS A 121 10.19 43.96 0.40
CA LYS A 121 10.89 45.12 -0.19
C LYS A 121 11.68 45.97 0.82
N PHE A 122 11.33 45.86 2.10
CA PHE A 122 11.92 46.66 3.18
C PHE A 122 12.24 45.76 4.37
N CYS A 123 13.38 46.00 5.00
CA CYS A 123 13.73 45.30 6.24
C CYS A 123 12.86 45.82 7.40
N LYS A 124 12.11 44.93 8.05
CA LYS A 124 11.25 45.26 9.22
C LYS A 124 12.01 45.76 10.45
N GLN A 125 13.31 45.53 10.51
CA GLN A 125 14.15 45.85 11.68
C GLN A 125 14.93 47.16 11.51
N CYS A 126 15.52 47.40 10.33
CA CYS A 126 16.31 48.62 10.09
C CYS A 126 15.63 49.63 9.15
N GLY A 127 14.48 49.29 8.56
CA GLY A 127 13.73 50.18 7.66
C GLY A 127 14.36 50.38 6.28
N GLN A 128 15.50 49.73 6.00
CA GLN A 128 16.21 49.93 4.74
C GLN A 128 15.51 49.19 3.59
N GLU A 129 15.41 49.88 2.45
CA GLU A 129 14.99 49.30 1.17
C GLU A 129 16.02 48.29 0.70
N VAL A 130 15.56 47.08 0.44
CA VAL A 130 16.40 45.97 0.06
C VAL A 130 15.90 45.44 -1.28
N LYS A 131 16.75 45.63 -2.30
CA LYS A 131 16.48 45.22 -3.68
C LYS A 131 16.31 43.71 -3.81
#